data_AF-A0A8C9LX38-F1
#
_entry.id   AF-A0A8C9LX38-F1
#
_cell.length_a   1.000
_cell.length_b   1.000
_cell.length_c   1.000
_cell.angle_alpha   90.00
_cell.angle_beta   90.00
_cell.angle_gamma   90.00
#
_symmetry.space_group_name_H-M   'P 1'
#
loop_
_entity.id
_entity.type
_entity.pdbx_description
1 polymer ?
#
loop_
_entity_poly.entity_id
_entity_poly.type
_entity_poly.pdbx_seq_one_letter_code
_entity_poly.pdbx_strand_id
1 'polypeptide(L)'
;NFIFGLQRRRRAVRTGRGWGVQGGGSKKSQPLADRQSLRTPRVGGASVASAGRCSGNTAAGQGRAGRNASAWPRLPAGPLARTLRPGRDFRQGAEAAVVASEVAWLTDAGGAARRVCPVRRRGQRRGRAAAEAKSDFLNEYEKGRTPNPDIVCNKHIKFSCFFHYAVDNLGADAIATGHYARTSLEDEEVFQQKHIKRPEGLFRNRFEVRNAVKLLQAADSFKDQTFFLSQVSQDALRRTIFPLGGLTKQFVKKIAAENRLNHVLQKKESMGMCFIGKRNFEHFLLQYLQPRPGHFISIEDNKVLGTHKGWFLYTLGQRANIGGLREPWYVVEKDGVKGNVFVAPRKDHPALYRDLLRTSRVHWITEEPPAALVRDKMMECHFRFRHQMALVPCVLTLNQDGTVWVTAVQAVHALATGQFAVFYKGDECLGSGKIVRLGPSAYTLQRGQHRGGVAIENPSAGPEDGPGLRPLP
;
A
#
# COMPACT_ATOMS: atom_id res chain seq x y z
N ASN A 1 13.96 -1.20 -13.88
CA ASN A 1 12.84 -0.56 -13.17
C ASN A 1 11.52 -1.28 -13.31
N PHE A 2 11.38 -2.27 -14.20
CA PHE A 2 10.36 -3.31 -14.08
C PHE A 2 10.97 -4.61 -14.60
N ILE A 3 11.14 -5.61 -13.72
CA ILE A 3 11.37 -6.99 -14.13
C ILE A 3 10.05 -7.68 -13.78
N PHE A 4 9.31 -8.04 -14.82
CA PHE A 4 8.17 -8.94 -14.71
C PHE A 4 8.60 -10.27 -15.31
N GLY A 5 8.53 -11.33 -14.51
CA GLY A 5 8.78 -12.69 -14.96
C GLY A 5 7.47 -13.42 -15.15
N LEU A 6 7.36 -14.19 -16.23
CA LEU A 6 6.34 -15.24 -16.39
C LEU A 6 7.03 -16.55 -16.01
N GLN A 7 6.46 -17.29 -15.06
CA GLN A 7 7.01 -18.57 -14.64
C GLN A 7 5.94 -19.64 -14.83
N ARG A 8 6.24 -20.62 -15.69
CA ARG A 8 5.45 -21.85 -15.86
C ARG A 8 6.26 -23.01 -15.28
N ARG A 9 5.62 -23.89 -14.53
CA ARG A 9 6.25 -25.15 -14.11
C ARG A 9 6.43 -26.04 -15.35
N ARG A 10 7.66 -26.47 -15.66
CA ARG A 10 7.86 -27.56 -16.63
C ARG A 10 7.28 -28.83 -16.01
N ARG A 11 6.15 -29.34 -16.52
CA ARG A 11 5.74 -30.72 -16.24
C ARG A 11 6.81 -31.63 -16.84
N ALA A 12 7.59 -32.31 -16.00
CA ALA A 12 8.38 -33.44 -16.44
C ALA A 12 7.41 -34.54 -16.88
N VAL A 13 7.06 -34.56 -18.17
CA VAL A 13 6.48 -35.75 -18.79
C VAL A 13 7.60 -36.75 -18.84
N ARG A 14 7.52 -37.76 -17.95
CA ARG A 14 8.39 -38.92 -17.98
C ARG A 14 7.99 -39.72 -19.22
N THR A 15 8.54 -39.36 -20.39
CA THR A 15 8.43 -40.19 -21.59
C THR A 15 9.31 -41.42 -21.38
N GLY A 16 8.71 -42.45 -20.79
CA GLY A 16 9.27 -43.80 -20.85
C GLY A 16 9.31 -44.22 -22.30
N ARG A 17 10.52 -44.30 -22.87
CA ARG A 17 10.75 -45.00 -24.14
C ARG A 17 10.53 -46.48 -23.87
N GLY A 18 9.45 -47.04 -24.39
CA GLY A 18 9.26 -48.46 -24.58
C GLY A 18 9.08 -48.71 -26.07
N TRP A 19 10.07 -49.34 -26.69
CA TRP A 19 9.94 -49.94 -28.03
C TRP A 19 9.18 -51.27 -27.89
N GLY A 20 8.22 -51.54 -28.78
CA GLY A 20 7.52 -52.84 -28.81
C GLY A 20 6.23 -52.86 -29.65
N VAL A 21 6.41 -52.98 -30.97
CA VAL A 21 5.68 -53.81 -31.97
C VAL A 21 4.14 -54.03 -31.87
N GLN A 22 3.48 -53.65 -32.99
CA GLN A 22 2.29 -54.18 -33.71
C GLN A 22 1.22 -55.05 -33.01
N GLY A 23 -0.04 -54.75 -33.34
CA GLY A 23 -1.16 -55.73 -33.35
C GLY A 23 -2.53 -55.08 -33.20
N GLY A 24 -3.36 -55.12 -34.24
CA GLY A 24 -4.67 -54.46 -34.31
C GLY A 24 -5.82 -55.14 -33.57
N GLY A 25 -7.01 -54.54 -33.66
CA GLY A 25 -8.27 -55.21 -33.30
C GLY A 25 -9.33 -54.30 -32.68
N SER A 26 -10.34 -53.94 -33.46
CA SER A 26 -11.63 -53.40 -33.04
C SER A 26 -12.32 -54.23 -31.95
N LYS A 27 -13.04 -53.58 -31.01
CA LYS A 27 -14.50 -53.74 -30.82
C LYS A 27 -15.06 -52.88 -29.67
N LYS A 28 -16.31 -52.47 -29.90
CA LYS A 28 -17.26 -51.73 -29.05
C LYS A 28 -17.64 -52.51 -27.78
N SER A 29 -17.91 -51.81 -26.67
CA SER A 29 -19.21 -51.80 -25.95
C SER A 29 -19.12 -51.10 -24.57
N GLN A 30 -20.10 -50.21 -24.31
CA GLN A 30 -20.59 -49.77 -22.99
C GLN A 30 -21.79 -50.69 -22.58
N PRO A 31 -22.55 -50.41 -21.49
CA PRO A 31 -22.22 -50.23 -20.07
C PRO A 31 -23.19 -51.04 -19.15
N LEU A 32 -23.01 -51.06 -17.82
CA LEU A 32 -24.05 -51.26 -16.77
C LEU A 32 -23.35 -51.09 -15.39
N ALA A 33 -23.64 -50.08 -14.58
CA ALA A 33 -24.80 -49.84 -13.69
C ALA A 33 -24.59 -50.36 -12.25
N ASP A 34 -24.68 -49.42 -11.32
CA ASP A 34 -25.16 -49.46 -9.92
C ASP A 34 -24.75 -50.58 -8.95
N ARG A 35 -24.18 -50.18 -7.80
CA ARG A 35 -24.91 -50.16 -6.52
C ARG A 35 -24.12 -49.50 -5.38
N GLN A 36 -24.81 -48.59 -4.70
CA GLN A 36 -24.48 -48.05 -3.39
C GLN A 36 -24.68 -49.11 -2.29
N SER A 37 -23.87 -49.10 -1.24
CA SER A 37 -24.33 -48.69 0.10
C SER A 37 -23.24 -48.88 1.17
N LEU A 38 -23.15 -47.86 2.01
CA LEU A 38 -22.26 -47.70 3.15
C LEU A 38 -22.79 -48.47 4.36
N ARG A 39 -21.89 -49.12 5.11
CA ARG A 39 -22.02 -49.29 6.57
C ARG A 39 -20.63 -49.26 7.23
N THR A 40 -20.46 -48.32 8.16
CA THR A 40 -19.50 -48.29 9.27
C THR A 40 -20.32 -47.97 10.55
N PRO A 41 -19.78 -48.01 11.80
CA PRO A 41 -18.39 -48.21 12.21
C PRO A 41 -18.17 -49.20 13.37
N ARG A 42 -16.87 -49.41 13.65
CA ARG A 42 -16.26 -50.16 14.76
C ARG A 42 -16.08 -49.30 16.03
N VAL A 43 -15.91 -50.05 17.12
CA VAL A 43 -15.72 -49.73 18.55
C VAL A 43 -14.26 -49.36 18.90
N GLY A 44 -14.10 -48.54 19.96
CA GLY A 44 -13.03 -48.58 20.99
C GLY A 44 -11.70 -47.92 20.60
N GLY A 45 -10.94 -47.23 21.47
CA GLY A 45 -10.94 -47.07 22.93
C GLY A 45 -9.53 -46.61 23.36
N ALA A 46 -9.40 -46.14 24.61
CA ALA A 46 -8.18 -45.68 25.34
C ALA A 46 -7.67 -44.25 25.02
N SER A 47 -7.26 -43.35 25.92
CA SER A 47 -7.01 -43.22 27.39
C SER A 47 -5.59 -42.63 27.60
N VAL A 48 -5.44 -41.86 28.69
CA VAL A 48 -4.20 -41.37 29.38
C VAL A 48 -3.64 -40.02 28.85
N ALA A 49 -3.80 -38.88 29.55
CA ALA A 49 -3.06 -38.33 30.72
C ALA A 49 -1.58 -37.95 30.39
N SER A 50 -0.89 -36.97 30.94
CA SER A 50 -1.12 -35.82 31.84
C SER A 50 0.23 -35.08 31.99
N ALA A 51 0.18 -33.76 32.20
CA ALA A 51 1.06 -32.91 33.02
C ALA A 51 2.59 -32.84 32.82
N GLY A 52 3.12 -31.62 32.93
CA GLY A 52 4.53 -31.37 33.26
C GLY A 52 5.03 -29.95 32.98
N ARG A 53 4.77 -29.00 33.89
CA ARG A 53 5.48 -27.71 33.98
C ARG A 53 6.82 -27.94 34.70
N CYS A 54 7.82 -27.09 34.44
CA CYS A 54 8.65 -26.50 35.50
C CYS A 54 9.46 -25.29 34.97
N SER A 55 9.83 -24.44 35.93
CA SER A 55 10.21 -23.03 35.86
C SER A 55 11.53 -22.77 36.59
N GLY A 56 12.15 -21.59 36.38
CA GLY A 56 13.12 -20.96 37.29
C GLY A 56 14.28 -20.25 36.56
N ASN A 57 14.40 -18.92 36.56
CA ASN A 57 15.03 -18.02 37.57
C ASN A 57 16.59 -18.13 37.57
N THR A 58 17.45 -17.10 37.69
CA THR A 58 17.39 -15.67 38.10
C THR A 58 18.78 -15.01 37.94
N ALA A 59 18.82 -13.65 37.90
CA ALA A 59 19.87 -12.71 38.37
C ALA A 59 21.31 -12.78 37.80
N ALA A 60 22.21 -11.79 37.88
CA ALA A 60 22.28 -10.31 37.98
C ALA A 60 23.80 -10.01 38.14
N GLY A 61 24.33 -8.88 37.65
CA GLY A 61 25.71 -8.48 38.02
C GLY A 61 26.35 -7.40 37.14
N GLN A 62 26.59 -6.24 37.75
CA GLN A 62 27.22 -5.03 37.19
C GLN A 62 28.76 -5.13 37.18
N GLY A 63 29.44 -4.38 36.30
CA GLY A 63 30.89 -4.11 36.42
C GLY A 63 31.50 -3.42 35.20
N ARG A 64 32.15 -2.26 35.43
CA ARG A 64 32.65 -1.28 34.45
C ARG A 64 34.05 -1.58 33.87
N ALA A 65 34.27 -1.00 32.68
CA ALA A 65 35.50 -0.36 32.16
C ALA A 65 36.68 -1.21 31.65
N GLY A 66 37.24 -0.79 30.51
CA GLY A 66 38.60 -1.10 30.09
C GLY A 66 38.77 -1.29 28.58
N ARG A 67 39.64 -0.49 27.96
CA ARG A 67 39.84 -0.37 26.50
C ARG A 67 40.85 -1.38 25.94
N ASN A 68 40.69 -1.62 24.64
CA ASN A 68 41.69 -1.90 23.59
C ASN A 68 42.53 -3.20 23.60
N ALA A 69 42.17 -4.03 22.61
CA ALA A 69 43.03 -4.54 21.53
C ALA A 69 44.32 -5.29 21.91
N SER A 70 44.29 -6.62 21.75
CA SER A 70 45.18 -7.35 20.82
C SER A 70 44.92 -8.87 20.91
N ALA A 71 45.07 -9.51 19.75
CA ALA A 71 45.46 -10.91 19.51
C ALA A 71 44.86 -12.03 20.38
N TRP A 72 44.08 -12.92 19.76
CA TRP A 72 43.92 -14.30 20.23
C TRP A 72 44.13 -15.32 19.09
N PRO A 73 44.60 -16.54 19.42
CA PRO A 73 45.39 -17.41 18.56
C PRO A 73 44.56 -18.45 17.79
N ARG A 74 45.23 -19.16 16.88
CA ARG A 74 44.68 -20.25 16.06
C ARG A 74 44.61 -21.60 16.81
N LEU A 75 43.66 -22.42 16.33
CA LEU A 75 43.52 -23.90 16.35
C LEU A 75 42.56 -24.50 17.41
N PRO A 76 41.91 -25.68 17.15
CA PRO A 76 41.95 -26.57 15.98
C PRO A 76 40.57 -26.89 15.34
N ALA A 77 40.61 -27.65 14.23
CA ALA A 77 39.49 -27.95 13.35
C ALA A 77 38.77 -29.29 13.63
N GLY A 78 37.44 -29.27 13.52
CA GLY A 78 36.58 -30.34 13.00
C GLY A 78 35.69 -31.10 14.00
N PRO A 79 34.56 -31.73 13.58
CA PRO A 79 33.84 -31.64 12.31
C PRO A 79 32.30 -31.38 12.46
N LEU A 80 31.60 -31.27 11.33
CA LEU A 80 30.13 -31.21 11.12
C LEU A 80 29.48 -29.83 10.92
N ALA A 81 29.99 -29.04 9.98
CA ALA A 81 29.14 -28.18 9.15
C ALA A 81 28.71 -28.98 7.92
N ARG A 82 27.45 -29.43 7.89
CA ARG A 82 26.81 -29.97 6.68
C ARG A 82 26.83 -28.88 5.62
N THR A 83 27.72 -29.01 4.64
CA THR A 83 27.72 -28.25 3.40
C THR A 83 26.36 -28.40 2.72
N LEU A 84 25.54 -27.36 2.79
CA LEU A 84 24.38 -27.19 1.91
C LEU A 84 24.92 -27.01 0.48
N ARG A 85 24.97 -28.10 -0.28
CA ARG A 85 25.14 -28.03 -1.73
C ARG A 85 23.94 -27.26 -2.30
N PRO A 86 24.13 -26.36 -3.27
CA PRO A 86 23.02 -25.67 -3.92
C PRO A 86 22.15 -26.72 -4.63
N GLY A 87 20.90 -26.84 -4.17
CA GLY A 87 19.90 -27.69 -4.79
C GLY A 87 19.61 -27.27 -6.23
N ARG A 88 19.20 -28.24 -7.06
CA ARG A 88 18.84 -28.04 -8.48
C ARG A 88 17.78 -26.95 -8.72
N ASP A 89 17.05 -26.51 -7.69
CA ASP A 89 16.04 -25.45 -7.75
C ASP A 89 16.61 -24.05 -7.98
N PHE A 90 17.88 -23.80 -7.62
CA PHE A 90 18.50 -22.48 -7.83
C PHE A 90 18.75 -22.18 -9.32
N ARG A 91 18.87 -23.22 -10.17
CA ARG A 91 18.96 -23.04 -11.63
C ARG A 91 17.60 -22.76 -12.27
N GLN A 92 16.49 -23.17 -11.66
CA GLN A 92 15.14 -22.82 -12.16
C GLN A 92 14.78 -21.36 -11.85
N GLY A 93 15.25 -20.81 -10.73
CA GLY A 93 15.16 -19.37 -10.45
C GLY A 93 15.98 -18.51 -11.44
N ALA A 94 17.11 -19.03 -11.92
CA ALA A 94 17.91 -18.38 -12.96
C ALA A 94 17.28 -18.50 -14.36
N GLU A 95 16.61 -19.61 -14.70
CA GLU A 95 15.83 -19.73 -15.95
C GLU A 95 14.57 -18.84 -15.95
N ALA A 96 13.93 -18.61 -14.80
CA ALA A 96 12.83 -17.64 -14.66
C ALA A 96 13.28 -16.20 -14.98
N ALA A 97 14.57 -15.88 -14.79
CA ALA A 97 15.14 -14.61 -15.20
C ALA A 97 15.39 -14.52 -16.72
N VAL A 98 15.52 -15.65 -17.43
CA VAL A 98 15.76 -15.69 -18.88
C VAL A 98 14.45 -15.52 -19.68
N VAL A 99 13.31 -15.97 -19.15
CA VAL A 99 11.99 -15.69 -19.76
C VAL A 99 11.59 -14.20 -19.64
N ALA A 100 12.28 -13.42 -18.80
CA ALA A 100 12.07 -11.97 -18.70
C ALA A 100 12.60 -11.19 -19.93
N SER A 101 13.40 -11.82 -20.81
CA SER A 101 13.99 -11.16 -21.97
C SER A 101 12.99 -10.92 -23.12
N GLU A 102 11.98 -11.78 -23.30
CA GLU A 102 10.92 -11.55 -24.31
C GLU A 102 9.82 -10.58 -23.82
N VAL A 103 9.70 -10.36 -22.52
CA VAL A 103 8.66 -9.50 -21.91
C VAL A 103 9.16 -8.06 -21.62
N ALA A 104 10.45 -7.79 -21.80
CA ALA A 104 11.06 -6.49 -21.55
C ALA A 104 10.40 -5.33 -22.33
N TRP A 105 9.72 -5.62 -23.45
CA TRP A 105 9.05 -4.67 -24.33
C TRP A 105 7.69 -4.13 -23.82
N LEU A 106 7.21 -4.61 -22.67
CA LEU A 106 5.96 -4.17 -22.04
C LEU A 106 6.19 -3.24 -20.84
N THR A 107 7.39 -2.68 -20.65
CA THR A 107 7.76 -2.05 -19.36
C THR A 107 7.77 -0.54 -19.34
N ASP A 108 7.44 0.12 -20.45
CA ASP A 108 7.05 1.53 -20.39
C ASP A 108 5.55 1.58 -20.12
N ALA A 109 5.11 2.27 -19.06
CA ALA A 109 3.75 2.16 -18.58
C ALA A 109 2.71 2.60 -19.65
N GLY A 110 3.13 3.45 -20.60
CA GLY A 110 2.37 3.81 -21.80
C GLY A 110 2.37 2.77 -22.93
N GLY A 111 3.36 1.87 -23.00
CA GLY A 111 3.44 0.75 -23.96
C GLY A 111 2.83 -0.56 -23.44
N ALA A 112 2.95 -0.81 -22.14
CA ALA A 112 2.32 -1.92 -21.43
C ALA A 112 0.79 -1.88 -21.55
N ALA A 113 0.21 -0.74 -21.17
CA ALA A 113 -1.24 -0.55 -21.13
C ALA A 113 -1.89 -0.68 -22.52
N ARG A 114 -1.16 -0.33 -23.59
CA ARG A 114 -1.66 -0.39 -24.98
C ARG A 114 -1.79 -1.81 -25.54
N ARG A 115 -0.96 -2.75 -25.08
CA ARG A 115 -0.96 -4.15 -25.55
C ARG A 115 -1.70 -5.12 -24.61
N VAL A 116 -1.79 -4.77 -23.33
CA VAL A 116 -2.14 -5.71 -22.25
C VAL A 116 -3.54 -5.51 -21.67
N CYS A 117 -4.18 -4.35 -21.84
CA CYS A 117 -5.58 -4.15 -21.43
C CYS A 117 -6.53 -4.44 -22.62
N PRO A 118 -7.19 -5.60 -22.72
CA PRO A 118 -8.11 -5.89 -23.82
C PRO A 118 -9.45 -5.18 -23.60
N VAL A 119 -10.08 -4.77 -24.71
CA VAL A 119 -11.44 -4.22 -24.74
C VAL A 119 -12.43 -5.34 -24.45
N ARG A 120 -13.24 -5.23 -23.39
CA ARG A 120 -14.49 -6.00 -23.29
C ARG A 120 -15.60 -5.24 -24.04
N ARG A 121 -16.17 -5.92 -25.04
CA ARG A 121 -17.28 -5.58 -25.97
C ARG A 121 -16.89 -4.94 -27.31
N ARG A 122 -17.43 -5.52 -28.40
CA ARG A 122 -17.36 -5.03 -29.79
C ARG A 122 -17.82 -3.56 -29.82
N GLY A 123 -16.97 -2.67 -30.33
CA GLY A 123 -17.34 -1.28 -30.67
C GLY A 123 -16.62 -0.14 -29.94
N GLN A 124 -15.78 -0.39 -28.92
CA GLN A 124 -15.11 0.70 -28.17
C GLN A 124 -13.58 0.74 -28.37
N ARG A 125 -13.05 1.94 -28.62
CA ARG A 125 -11.63 2.24 -28.91
C ARG A 125 -10.68 1.82 -27.76
N ARG A 126 -9.46 1.41 -28.13
CA ARG A 126 -8.33 0.95 -27.29
C ARG A 126 -7.99 1.92 -26.13
N GLY A 127 -7.65 1.43 -24.92
CA GLY A 127 -6.91 2.20 -23.89
C GLY A 127 -7.65 2.67 -22.62
N ARG A 128 -8.84 2.12 -22.28
CA ARG A 128 -9.72 2.65 -21.22
C ARG A 128 -9.11 2.75 -19.82
N ALA A 129 -8.45 1.72 -19.28
CA ALA A 129 -7.98 1.74 -17.88
C ALA A 129 -6.85 2.76 -17.61
N ALA A 130 -5.90 2.93 -18.53
CA ALA A 130 -4.87 3.95 -18.40
C ALA A 130 -5.42 5.36 -18.66
N ALA A 131 -6.38 5.48 -19.58
CA ALA A 131 -7.10 6.75 -19.81
C ALA A 131 -7.95 7.15 -18.59
N GLU A 132 -8.60 6.19 -17.95
CA GLU A 132 -9.41 6.35 -16.75
C GLU A 132 -8.53 6.71 -15.55
N ALA A 133 -7.41 6.00 -15.33
CA ALA A 133 -6.44 6.36 -14.30
C ALA A 133 -5.86 7.77 -14.49
N LYS A 134 -5.61 8.18 -15.74
CA LYS A 134 -5.16 9.54 -16.07
C LYS A 134 -6.27 10.58 -15.85
N SER A 135 -7.50 10.26 -16.24
CA SER A 135 -8.66 11.14 -16.05
C SER A 135 -8.95 11.35 -14.58
N ASP A 136 -8.98 10.28 -13.79
CA ASP A 136 -9.12 10.35 -12.33
C ASP A 136 -8.01 11.17 -11.69
N PHE A 137 -6.76 10.96 -12.12
CA PHE A 137 -5.63 11.76 -11.66
C PHE A 137 -5.83 13.26 -11.90
N LEU A 138 -6.21 13.66 -13.12
CA LEU A 138 -6.45 15.07 -13.47
C LEU A 138 -7.67 15.63 -12.72
N ASN A 139 -8.75 14.86 -12.60
CA ASN A 139 -9.95 15.25 -11.87
C ASN A 139 -9.69 15.48 -10.38
N GLU A 140 -8.79 14.71 -9.77
CA GLU A 140 -8.39 14.92 -8.38
C GLU A 140 -7.61 16.23 -8.22
N TYR A 141 -6.69 16.53 -9.14
CA TYR A 141 -5.98 17.82 -9.14
C TYR A 141 -6.92 18.99 -9.34
N GLU A 142 -7.85 18.93 -10.30
CA GLU A 142 -8.82 20.00 -10.54
C GLU A 142 -9.65 20.32 -9.29
N LYS A 143 -10.00 19.30 -8.50
CA LYS A 143 -10.68 19.43 -7.20
C LYS A 143 -9.76 19.90 -6.07
N GLY A 144 -8.54 20.32 -6.39
CA GLY A 144 -7.55 20.79 -5.42
C GLY A 144 -7.00 19.69 -4.52
N ARG A 145 -7.07 18.41 -4.91
CA ARG A 145 -6.50 17.28 -4.15
C ARG A 145 -5.16 16.86 -4.72
N THR A 146 -4.38 16.12 -3.93
CA THR A 146 -3.07 15.59 -4.34
C THR A 146 -3.17 14.08 -4.48
N PRO A 147 -3.52 13.53 -5.66
CA PRO A 147 -3.64 12.09 -5.87
C PRO A 147 -2.29 11.36 -5.81
N ASN A 148 -2.34 10.04 -5.57
CA ASN A 148 -1.19 9.15 -5.67
C ASN A 148 -1.33 8.22 -6.89
N PRO A 149 -0.72 8.54 -8.05
CA PRO A 149 -0.90 7.76 -9.27
C PRO A 149 -0.22 6.39 -9.22
N ASP A 150 0.78 6.18 -8.38
CA ASP A 150 1.51 4.91 -8.31
C ASP A 150 0.67 3.82 -7.63
N ILE A 151 -0.10 4.18 -6.59
CA ILE A 151 -1.12 3.29 -5.99
C ILE A 151 -2.17 2.90 -7.03
N VAL A 152 -2.68 3.87 -7.79
CA VAL A 152 -3.69 3.67 -8.84
C VAL A 152 -3.13 2.79 -9.98
N CYS A 153 -1.88 3.03 -10.39
CA CYS A 153 -1.16 2.22 -11.38
C CYS A 153 -1.07 0.76 -10.96
N ASN A 154 -0.64 0.50 -9.71
CA ASN A 154 -0.54 -0.85 -9.20
C ASN A 154 -1.92 -1.52 -9.20
N LYS A 155 -2.94 -0.83 -8.68
CA LYS A 155 -4.32 -1.33 -8.62
C LYS A 155 -4.89 -1.72 -9.98
N HIS A 156 -4.84 -0.82 -10.96
CA HIS A 156 -5.59 -0.97 -12.21
C HIS A 156 -4.77 -1.56 -13.36
N ILE A 157 -3.44 -1.36 -13.36
CA ILE A 157 -2.59 -1.74 -14.49
C ILE A 157 -1.74 -2.95 -14.12
N LYS A 158 -0.87 -2.87 -13.12
CA LYS A 158 0.07 -3.98 -12.81
C LYS A 158 -0.63 -5.21 -12.24
N PHE A 159 -1.54 -5.02 -11.28
CA PHE A 159 -2.23 -6.11 -10.59
C PHE A 159 -3.67 -6.31 -11.08
N SER A 160 -4.03 -5.71 -12.20
CA SER A 160 -5.32 -5.93 -12.86
C SER A 160 -5.11 -6.24 -14.34
N CYS A 161 -4.86 -5.26 -15.21
CA CYS A 161 -4.67 -5.55 -16.64
C CYS A 161 -3.55 -6.56 -16.90
N PHE A 162 -2.35 -6.31 -16.36
CA PHE A 162 -1.19 -7.19 -16.58
C PHE A 162 -1.38 -8.56 -15.95
N PHE A 163 -1.90 -8.60 -14.72
CA PHE A 163 -2.23 -9.84 -14.07
C PHE A 163 -3.22 -10.70 -14.90
N HIS A 164 -4.35 -10.12 -15.32
CA HIS A 164 -5.33 -10.85 -16.12
C HIS A 164 -4.77 -11.27 -17.47
N TYR A 165 -4.00 -10.44 -18.15
CA TYR A 165 -3.35 -10.84 -19.40
C TYR A 165 -2.37 -12.00 -19.21
N ALA A 166 -1.53 -11.95 -18.17
CA ALA A 166 -0.58 -13.02 -17.87
C ALA A 166 -1.31 -14.36 -17.62
N VAL A 167 -2.37 -14.34 -16.83
CA VAL A 167 -3.09 -15.57 -16.47
C VAL A 167 -4.02 -16.04 -17.60
N ASP A 168 -4.83 -15.15 -18.17
CA ASP A 168 -5.86 -15.53 -19.14
C ASP A 168 -5.31 -15.73 -20.56
N ASN A 169 -4.30 -14.95 -20.98
CA ASN A 169 -3.79 -14.98 -22.35
C ASN A 169 -2.48 -15.74 -22.46
N LEU A 170 -1.59 -15.59 -21.48
CA LEU A 170 -0.29 -16.29 -21.48
C LEU A 170 -0.35 -17.63 -20.73
N GLY A 171 -1.45 -17.93 -20.03
CA GLY A 171 -1.59 -19.15 -19.23
C GLY A 171 -0.50 -19.26 -18.16
N ALA A 172 -0.17 -18.14 -17.51
CA ALA A 172 0.75 -18.12 -16.39
C ALA A 172 0.03 -18.54 -15.10
N ASP A 173 0.71 -19.33 -14.27
CA ASP A 173 0.19 -19.74 -12.96
C ASP A 173 0.25 -18.58 -11.95
N ALA A 174 1.30 -17.75 -12.06
CA ALA A 174 1.56 -16.61 -11.21
C ALA A 174 2.34 -15.52 -11.97
N ILE A 175 2.36 -14.31 -11.40
CA ILE A 175 3.23 -13.22 -11.84
C ILE A 175 4.32 -12.96 -10.80
N ALA A 176 5.53 -12.59 -11.24
CA ALA A 176 6.57 -12.10 -10.34
C ALA A 176 6.83 -10.61 -10.59
N THR A 177 7.04 -9.85 -9.52
CA THR A 177 7.36 -8.41 -9.63
C THR A 177 8.57 -8.04 -8.79
N GLY A 178 9.36 -7.09 -9.28
CA GLY A 178 10.48 -6.51 -8.52
C GLY A 178 10.07 -5.55 -7.39
N HIS A 179 8.87 -5.69 -6.83
CA HIS A 179 8.49 -4.90 -5.66
C HIS A 179 9.13 -5.47 -4.39
N TYR A 180 9.59 -4.58 -3.52
CA TYR A 180 10.02 -4.93 -2.17
C TYR A 180 8.78 -5.04 -1.28
N ALA A 181 8.23 -6.24 -1.20
CA ALA A 181 7.11 -6.59 -0.32
C ALA A 181 7.15 -8.09 -0.07
N ARG A 182 6.41 -8.59 0.91
CA ARG A 182 6.23 -10.03 1.17
C ARG A 182 4.75 -10.39 1.14
N THR A 183 4.44 -11.66 0.97
CA THR A 183 3.10 -12.20 1.24
C THR A 183 3.18 -13.20 2.38
N SER A 184 2.03 -13.61 2.92
CA SER A 184 1.98 -14.73 3.87
C SER A 184 2.06 -16.11 3.20
N LEU A 185 2.26 -16.18 1.89
CA LEU A 185 2.45 -17.44 1.17
C LEU A 185 3.92 -17.62 0.84
N GLU A 186 4.38 -18.87 0.88
CA GLU A 186 5.65 -19.24 0.26
C GLU A 186 5.51 -19.35 -1.26
N ASP A 187 6.62 -19.19 -1.99
CA ASP A 187 6.62 -19.18 -3.45
C ASP A 187 6.00 -20.47 -4.03
N GLU A 188 6.27 -21.64 -3.44
CA GLU A 188 5.69 -22.92 -3.87
C GLU A 188 4.16 -22.98 -3.66
N GLU A 189 3.64 -22.36 -2.60
CA GLU A 189 2.21 -22.31 -2.33
C GLU A 189 1.46 -21.43 -3.35
N VAL A 190 2.13 -20.39 -3.86
CA VAL A 190 1.59 -19.53 -4.93
C VAL A 190 1.33 -20.35 -6.19
N PHE A 191 2.25 -21.23 -6.58
CA PHE A 191 2.09 -22.08 -7.77
C PHE A 191 1.00 -23.17 -7.63
N GLN A 192 0.58 -23.48 -6.41
CA GLN A 192 -0.49 -24.45 -6.16
C GLN A 192 -1.90 -23.82 -6.27
N GLN A 193 -1.99 -22.49 -6.30
CA GLN A 193 -3.27 -21.78 -6.40
C GLN A 193 -3.92 -21.99 -7.77
N LYS A 194 -5.07 -22.67 -7.82
CA LYS A 194 -5.84 -22.81 -9.06
C LYS A 194 -6.45 -21.46 -9.48
N HIS A 195 -6.25 -21.05 -10.73
CA HIS A 195 -7.00 -19.94 -11.33
C HIS A 195 -8.42 -20.38 -11.68
N ILE A 196 -9.34 -20.11 -10.77
CA ILE A 196 -10.77 -20.28 -10.97
C ILE A 196 -11.35 -18.87 -11.15
N LYS A 197 -11.78 -18.56 -12.39
CA LYS A 197 -12.50 -17.32 -12.69
C LYS A 197 -13.72 -17.24 -11.78
N ARG A 198 -13.90 -16.08 -11.13
CA ARG A 198 -15.12 -15.84 -10.34
C ARG A 198 -16.33 -15.99 -11.28
N PRO A 199 -17.34 -16.81 -10.93
CA PRO A 199 -18.56 -16.90 -11.71
C PRO A 199 -19.17 -15.50 -11.89
N GLU A 200 -19.51 -15.12 -13.11
CA GLU A 200 -20.27 -13.90 -13.39
C GLU A 200 -21.74 -14.18 -13.04
N GLY A 201 -22.11 -14.08 -11.75
CA GLY A 201 -23.48 -14.30 -11.26
C GLY A 201 -23.68 -13.83 -9.82
N LEU A 202 -24.94 -13.54 -9.43
CA LEU A 202 -25.30 -13.08 -8.07
C LEU A 202 -25.00 -14.13 -6.98
N PHE A 203 -24.92 -15.41 -7.36
CA PHE A 203 -24.52 -16.48 -6.46
C PHE A 203 -22.99 -16.52 -6.37
N ARG A 204 -22.46 -15.85 -5.34
CA ARG A 204 -21.13 -16.21 -4.82
C ARG A 204 -21.18 -17.71 -4.53
N ASN A 205 -20.27 -18.50 -5.11
CA ASN A 205 -20.00 -19.85 -4.60
C ASN A 205 -19.55 -19.70 -3.15
N ARG A 206 -20.53 -19.73 -2.22
CA ARG A 206 -20.37 -19.47 -0.79
C ARG A 206 -19.50 -20.53 -0.09
N PHE A 207 -19.09 -21.55 -0.84
CA PHE A 207 -18.37 -22.74 -0.37
C PHE A 207 -16.87 -22.74 -0.72
N GLU A 208 -16.38 -21.83 -1.57
CA GLU A 208 -14.92 -21.68 -1.75
C GLU A 208 -14.35 -20.80 -0.63
N VAL A 209 -14.00 -21.43 0.49
CA VAL A 209 -13.16 -20.80 1.52
C VAL A 209 -11.74 -20.70 0.97
N ARG A 210 -11.43 -19.59 0.29
CA ARG A 210 -10.05 -19.28 -0.06
C ARG A 210 -9.41 -18.57 1.12
N ASN A 211 -8.40 -19.18 1.74
CA ASN A 211 -7.63 -18.52 2.80
C ASN A 211 -7.10 -17.17 2.30
N ALA A 212 -7.32 -16.12 3.09
CA ALA A 212 -6.86 -14.78 2.75
C ALA A 212 -5.33 -14.73 2.84
N VAL A 213 -4.69 -14.14 1.82
CA VAL A 213 -3.26 -13.87 1.80
C VAL A 213 -3.03 -12.47 2.36
N LYS A 214 -2.02 -12.35 3.23
CA LYS A 214 -1.62 -11.08 3.82
C LYS A 214 -0.55 -10.43 2.97
N LEU A 215 -0.57 -9.10 2.90
CA LEU A 215 0.51 -8.30 2.35
C LEU A 215 1.41 -7.86 3.52
N LEU A 216 2.69 -8.21 3.47
CA LEU A 216 3.64 -7.99 4.56
C LEU A 216 4.76 -7.03 4.13
N GLN A 217 5.27 -6.25 5.07
CA GLN A 217 6.39 -5.34 4.82
C GLN A 217 7.65 -6.11 4.39
N ALA A 218 8.44 -5.51 3.50
CA ALA A 218 9.72 -6.07 3.09
C ALA A 218 10.74 -6.08 4.24
N ALA A 219 11.74 -6.95 4.13
CA ALA A 219 12.89 -6.97 5.04
C ALA A 219 13.70 -5.66 4.96
N ASP A 220 13.76 -5.03 3.77
CA ASP A 220 14.36 -3.71 3.58
C ASP A 220 13.31 -2.62 3.86
N SER A 221 13.31 -2.08 5.08
CA SER A 221 12.35 -1.06 5.51
C SER A 221 12.42 0.24 4.69
N PHE A 222 13.59 0.61 4.18
CA PHE A 222 13.77 1.80 3.35
C PHE A 222 13.25 1.61 1.92
N LYS A 223 13.21 0.36 1.45
CA LYS A 223 12.65 0.01 0.14
C LYS A 223 11.24 -0.55 0.21
N ASP A 224 10.67 -0.78 1.39
CA ASP A 224 9.34 -1.40 1.58
C ASP A 224 8.22 -0.70 0.79
N GLN A 225 7.75 -1.36 -0.27
CA GLN A 225 6.78 -0.84 -1.23
C GLN A 225 5.33 -1.23 -0.93
N THR A 226 5.05 -1.85 0.23
CA THR A 226 3.66 -2.18 0.63
C THR A 226 2.71 -0.98 0.59
N PHE A 227 3.21 0.23 0.85
CA PHE A 227 2.45 1.48 0.72
C PHE A 227 1.78 1.59 -0.67
N PHE A 228 2.55 1.35 -1.73
CA PHE A 228 2.05 1.44 -3.11
C PHE A 228 1.20 0.24 -3.52
N LEU A 229 1.31 -0.88 -2.80
CA LEU A 229 0.56 -2.11 -3.04
C LEU A 229 -0.70 -2.23 -2.18
N SER A 230 -0.99 -1.23 -1.34
CA SER A 230 -2.11 -1.23 -0.38
C SER A 230 -3.51 -1.32 -0.99
N GLN A 231 -3.64 -1.23 -2.31
CA GLN A 231 -4.89 -1.35 -3.07
C GLN A 231 -4.91 -2.58 -3.99
N VAL A 232 -3.93 -3.48 -3.90
CA VAL A 232 -3.90 -4.69 -4.71
C VAL A 232 -5.03 -5.63 -4.32
N SER A 233 -5.69 -6.23 -5.32
CA SER A 233 -6.79 -7.16 -5.10
C SER A 233 -6.27 -8.48 -4.51
N GLN A 234 -7.11 -9.12 -3.69
CA GLN A 234 -6.75 -10.41 -3.10
C GLN A 234 -6.53 -11.50 -4.16
N ASP A 235 -7.26 -11.43 -5.28
CA ASP A 235 -7.11 -12.38 -6.37
C ASP A 235 -5.75 -12.28 -7.07
N ALA A 236 -5.25 -11.06 -7.28
CA ALA A 236 -3.93 -10.83 -7.86
C ALA A 236 -2.82 -11.13 -6.84
N LEU A 237 -3.00 -10.76 -5.57
CA LEU A 237 -2.00 -10.97 -4.52
C LEU A 237 -1.70 -12.46 -4.31
N ARG A 238 -2.74 -13.31 -4.31
CA ARG A 238 -2.63 -14.78 -4.20
C ARG A 238 -1.77 -15.43 -5.27
N ARG A 239 -1.65 -14.79 -6.43
CA ARG A 239 -0.90 -15.27 -7.59
C ARG A 239 0.25 -14.34 -7.95
N THR A 240 0.78 -13.62 -6.95
CA THR A 240 1.97 -12.79 -7.11
C THR A 240 3.10 -13.26 -6.22
N ILE A 241 4.29 -13.34 -6.81
CA ILE A 241 5.56 -13.56 -6.13
C ILE A 241 6.32 -12.23 -6.01
N PHE A 242 6.94 -12.01 -4.85
CA PHE A 242 7.83 -10.87 -4.59
C PHE A 242 9.24 -11.35 -4.26
N PRO A 243 10.08 -11.68 -5.26
CA PRO A 243 11.39 -12.30 -5.04
C PRO A 243 12.36 -11.43 -4.24
N LEU A 244 12.12 -10.12 -4.18
CA LEU A 244 12.97 -9.17 -3.46
C LEU A 244 12.52 -8.93 -2.02
N GLY A 245 11.40 -9.53 -1.58
CA GLY A 245 10.77 -9.26 -0.30
C GLY A 245 11.66 -9.53 0.92
N GLY A 246 12.49 -10.56 0.83
CA GLY A 246 13.45 -10.94 1.89
C GLY A 246 14.84 -10.33 1.73
N LEU A 247 15.08 -9.48 0.72
CA LEU A 247 16.42 -9.02 0.35
C LEU A 247 16.59 -7.52 0.55
N THR A 248 17.78 -7.10 0.95
CA THR A 248 18.16 -5.68 0.95
C THR A 248 18.56 -5.23 -0.45
N LYS A 249 18.38 -3.94 -0.75
CA LYS A 249 18.79 -3.39 -2.06
C LYS A 249 20.27 -3.61 -2.37
N GLN A 250 21.12 -3.51 -1.35
CA GLN A 250 22.56 -3.75 -1.49
C GLN A 250 22.83 -5.20 -1.89
N PHE A 251 22.15 -6.16 -1.25
CA PHE A 251 22.28 -7.57 -1.58
C PHE A 251 21.76 -7.89 -2.99
N VAL A 252 20.64 -7.28 -3.40
CA VAL A 252 20.14 -7.41 -4.78
C VAL A 252 21.16 -6.91 -5.81
N LYS A 253 21.87 -5.81 -5.53
CA LYS A 253 22.96 -5.34 -6.39
C LYS A 253 24.14 -6.33 -6.43
N LYS A 254 24.47 -6.93 -5.29
CA LYS A 254 25.52 -7.97 -5.22
C LYS A 254 25.17 -9.17 -6.10
N ILE A 255 23.95 -9.70 -5.97
CA ILE A 255 23.44 -10.80 -6.83
C ILE A 255 23.53 -10.41 -8.31
N ALA A 256 23.12 -9.19 -8.67
CA ALA A 256 23.18 -8.72 -10.05
C ALA A 256 24.63 -8.65 -10.57
N ALA A 257 25.59 -8.21 -9.75
CA ALA A 257 27.01 -8.19 -10.12
C ALA A 257 27.56 -9.61 -10.34
N GLU A 258 27.27 -10.53 -9.42
CA GLU A 258 27.70 -11.94 -9.50
C GLU A 258 27.15 -12.64 -10.74
N ASN A 259 25.94 -12.28 -11.17
CA ASN A 259 25.29 -12.82 -12.37
C ASN A 259 25.60 -12.01 -13.65
N ARG A 260 26.62 -11.15 -13.62
CA ARG A 260 27.08 -10.34 -14.77
C ARG A 260 25.99 -9.44 -15.39
N LEU A 261 25.01 -9.02 -14.58
CA LEU A 261 23.94 -8.10 -14.98
C LEU A 261 24.36 -6.63 -14.84
N ASN A 262 25.55 -6.30 -15.37
CA ASN A 262 26.17 -4.97 -15.22
C ASN A 262 25.32 -3.83 -15.79
N HIS A 263 24.59 -4.09 -16.88
CA HIS A 263 23.67 -3.13 -17.49
C HIS A 263 22.51 -2.73 -16.54
N VAL A 264 22.10 -3.62 -15.63
CA VAL A 264 21.07 -3.32 -14.62
C VAL A 264 21.65 -2.44 -13.50
N LEU A 265 22.91 -2.68 -13.12
CA LEU A 265 23.60 -1.92 -12.07
C LEU A 265 23.83 -0.45 -12.46
N GLN A 266 24.10 -0.20 -13.74
CA GLN A 266 24.30 1.15 -14.28
C GLN A 266 22.97 1.91 -14.44
N LYS A 267 21.83 1.22 -14.47
CA LYS A 267 20.53 1.85 -14.66
C LYS A 267 20.13 2.62 -13.40
N LYS A 268 20.04 3.95 -13.54
CA LYS A 268 19.50 4.83 -12.49
C LYS A 268 18.07 4.39 -12.14
N GLU A 269 17.75 4.46 -10.84
CA GLU A 269 16.40 4.17 -10.38
C GLU A 269 15.40 5.14 -11.01
N SER A 270 14.20 4.64 -11.31
CA SER A 270 13.12 5.46 -11.86
C SER A 270 12.56 6.27 -10.70
N MET A 271 12.95 7.54 -10.64
CA MET A 271 12.39 8.52 -9.72
C MET A 271 11.29 9.28 -10.45
N GLY A 272 10.15 9.49 -9.79
CA GLY A 272 8.97 10.19 -10.33
C GLY A 272 7.76 9.29 -10.59
N MET A 273 6.61 9.89 -10.89
CA MET A 273 5.35 9.20 -11.14
C MET A 273 5.44 8.29 -12.37
N CYS A 274 4.89 7.07 -12.26
CA CYS A 274 5.08 5.98 -13.22
C CYS A 274 4.82 6.32 -14.71
N PHE A 275 3.93 7.28 -15.02
CA PHE A 275 3.56 7.64 -16.41
C PHE A 275 4.09 9.00 -16.90
N ILE A 276 4.61 9.84 -16.01
CA ILE A 276 5.04 11.20 -16.35
C ILE A 276 6.54 11.25 -16.64
N GLY A 277 7.31 10.39 -15.97
CA GLY A 277 8.77 10.41 -16.06
C GLY A 277 9.37 11.65 -15.39
N LYS A 278 10.52 12.11 -15.88
CA LYS A 278 11.33 13.21 -15.28
C LYS A 278 10.92 14.61 -15.77
N ARG A 279 9.63 14.88 -15.99
CA ARG A 279 9.15 16.18 -16.51
C ARG A 279 8.89 17.18 -15.38
N ASN A 280 8.95 18.47 -15.69
CA ASN A 280 8.46 19.52 -14.79
C ASN A 280 6.95 19.32 -14.54
N PHE A 281 6.57 19.16 -13.27
CA PHE A 281 5.23 18.73 -12.92
C PHE A 281 4.18 19.84 -13.10
N GLU A 282 4.53 21.09 -12.77
CA GLU A 282 3.65 22.25 -13.01
C GLU A 282 3.33 22.36 -14.50
N HIS A 283 4.36 22.36 -15.35
CA HIS A 283 4.18 22.43 -16.80
C HIS A 283 3.31 21.26 -17.30
N PHE A 284 3.54 20.04 -16.79
CA PHE A 284 2.72 18.90 -17.15
C PHE A 284 1.23 19.09 -16.80
N LEU A 285 0.90 19.59 -15.61
CA LEU A 285 -0.50 19.83 -15.23
C LEU A 285 -1.14 20.90 -16.11
N LEU A 286 -0.43 21.97 -16.42
CA LEU A 286 -0.93 23.08 -17.24
C LEU A 286 -1.14 22.72 -18.73
N GLN A 287 -0.64 21.57 -19.19
CA GLN A 287 -0.99 21.03 -20.50
C GLN A 287 -2.42 20.45 -20.56
N TYR A 288 -3.01 20.16 -19.41
CA TYR A 288 -4.34 19.51 -19.32
C TYR A 288 -5.35 20.32 -18.54
N LEU A 289 -4.92 21.11 -17.56
CA LEU A 289 -5.76 21.93 -16.71
C LEU A 289 -5.52 23.41 -17.04
N GLN A 290 -6.61 24.14 -17.29
CA GLN A 290 -6.54 25.57 -17.54
C GLN A 290 -6.06 26.32 -16.28
N PRO A 291 -5.11 27.27 -16.39
CA PRO A 291 -4.73 28.14 -15.28
C PRO A 291 -5.95 28.84 -14.68
N ARG A 292 -6.03 28.88 -13.36
CA ARG A 292 -7.06 29.61 -12.61
C ARG A 292 -6.36 30.47 -11.56
N PRO A 293 -5.93 31.69 -11.92
CA PRO A 293 -5.13 32.52 -11.03
C PRO A 293 -5.87 32.84 -9.72
N GLY A 294 -5.11 32.98 -8.64
CA GLY A 294 -5.63 33.29 -7.32
C GLY A 294 -4.55 33.85 -6.41
N HIS A 295 -4.91 34.11 -5.14
CA HIS A 295 -4.04 34.78 -4.19
C HIS A 295 -3.47 33.82 -3.14
N PHE A 296 -2.23 34.10 -2.74
CA PHE A 296 -1.70 33.60 -1.48
C PHE A 296 -2.16 34.49 -0.34
N ILE A 297 -2.83 33.89 0.65
CA ILE A 297 -3.38 34.60 1.81
C ILE A 297 -2.74 34.04 3.08
N SER A 298 -2.23 34.93 3.93
CA SER A 298 -1.72 34.56 5.26
C SER A 298 -2.85 34.06 6.17
N ILE A 299 -2.67 32.89 6.80
CA ILE A 299 -3.65 32.33 7.75
C ILE A 299 -3.64 33.05 9.11
N GLU A 300 -2.59 33.84 9.38
CA GLU A 300 -2.42 34.56 10.65
C GLU A 300 -3.23 35.87 10.64
N ASP A 301 -3.08 36.68 9.60
CA ASP A 301 -3.61 38.05 9.51
C ASP A 301 -4.47 38.32 8.26
N ASN A 302 -4.74 37.30 7.43
CA ASN A 302 -5.50 37.42 6.18
C ASN A 302 -4.91 38.37 5.13
N LYS A 303 -3.63 38.77 5.25
CA LYS A 303 -2.98 39.61 4.24
C LYS A 303 -2.72 38.82 2.96
N VAL A 304 -2.90 39.49 1.82
CA VAL A 304 -2.52 38.98 0.51
C VAL A 304 -1.00 39.12 0.35
N LEU A 305 -0.32 38.00 0.15
CA LEU A 305 1.15 37.94 0.05
C LEU A 305 1.65 37.83 -1.40
N GLY A 306 0.78 37.49 -2.34
CA GLY A 306 1.14 37.33 -3.75
C GLY A 306 0.07 36.60 -4.54
N THR A 307 0.41 36.20 -5.78
CA THR A 307 -0.49 35.49 -6.70
C THR A 307 0.10 34.16 -7.16
N HIS A 308 -0.76 33.28 -7.66
CA HIS A 308 -0.37 31.99 -8.25
C HIS A 308 -1.20 31.66 -9.48
N LYS A 309 -0.78 30.65 -10.26
CA LYS A 309 -1.47 30.21 -11.49
C LYS A 309 -2.64 29.25 -11.26
N GLY A 310 -2.79 28.68 -10.08
CA GLY A 310 -3.90 27.80 -9.72
C GLY A 310 -3.70 27.04 -8.42
N TRP A 311 -4.75 26.93 -7.60
CA TRP A 311 -4.70 26.22 -6.31
C TRP A 311 -4.33 24.74 -6.45
N PHE A 312 -4.69 24.13 -7.59
CA PHE A 312 -4.40 22.73 -7.91
C PHE A 312 -2.91 22.43 -8.11
N LEU A 313 -2.06 23.44 -8.27
CA LEU A 313 -0.60 23.27 -8.39
C LEU A 313 0.08 23.06 -7.04
N TYR A 314 -0.66 23.23 -5.93
CA TYR A 314 -0.10 23.23 -4.59
C TYR A 314 -0.63 22.07 -3.74
N THR A 315 0.26 21.48 -2.96
CA THR A 315 -0.06 20.46 -1.96
C THR A 315 0.12 21.03 -0.55
N LEU A 316 -0.69 20.57 0.41
CA LEU A 316 -0.53 20.97 1.81
C LEU A 316 0.89 20.62 2.31
N GLY A 317 1.52 21.54 3.03
CA GLY A 317 2.91 21.46 3.48
C GLY A 317 3.97 21.77 2.41
N GLN A 318 3.58 22.06 1.17
CA GLN A 318 4.51 22.53 0.14
C GLN A 318 4.95 23.96 0.43
N ARG A 319 6.23 24.26 0.20
CA ARG A 319 6.72 25.64 0.22
C ARG A 319 6.13 26.41 -0.96
N ALA A 320 5.48 27.55 -0.69
CA ALA A 320 4.78 28.34 -1.70
C ALA A 320 5.71 29.16 -2.62
N ASN A 321 6.98 29.37 -2.22
CA ASN A 321 8.00 30.13 -2.96
C ASN A 321 7.50 31.50 -3.46
N ILE A 322 6.94 32.30 -2.55
CA ILE A 322 6.43 33.65 -2.82
C ILE A 322 7.61 34.62 -2.90
N GLY A 323 7.71 35.40 -3.96
CA GLY A 323 8.78 36.39 -4.16
C GLY A 323 8.71 37.52 -3.13
N GLY A 324 9.88 38.06 -2.73
CA GLY A 324 9.97 39.21 -1.81
C GLY A 324 9.86 38.89 -0.32
N LEU A 325 9.53 37.65 0.06
CA LEU A 325 9.46 37.24 1.47
C LEU A 325 10.80 36.66 1.95
N ARG A 326 11.27 37.12 3.12
CA ARG A 326 12.55 36.68 3.72
C ARG A 326 12.47 35.25 4.24
N GLU A 327 11.35 34.90 4.88
CA GLU A 327 11.14 33.60 5.49
C GLU A 327 10.31 32.65 4.60
N PRO A 328 10.48 31.33 4.71
CA PRO A 328 9.72 30.37 3.91
C PRO A 328 8.26 30.27 4.40
N TRP A 329 7.34 30.39 3.46
CA TRP A 329 5.90 30.19 3.66
C TRP A 329 5.44 28.86 3.10
N TYR A 330 4.53 28.20 3.81
CA TYR A 330 4.04 26.86 3.52
C TYR A 330 2.53 26.86 3.32
N VAL A 331 2.05 26.07 2.37
CA VAL A 331 0.61 25.93 2.06
C VAL A 331 -0.08 25.15 3.16
N VAL A 332 -1.09 25.73 3.81
CA VAL A 332 -1.80 25.12 4.96
C VAL A 332 -3.24 24.77 4.65
N GLU A 333 -3.86 25.47 3.69
CA GLU A 333 -5.24 25.25 3.28
C GLU A 333 -5.45 25.75 1.85
N LYS A 334 -6.48 25.24 1.18
CA LYS A 334 -6.84 25.61 -0.19
C LYS A 334 -8.34 25.82 -0.27
N ASP A 335 -8.75 26.95 -0.82
CA ASP A 335 -10.14 27.25 -1.13
C ASP A 335 -10.34 27.10 -2.63
N GLY A 336 -10.92 25.95 -3.03
CA GLY A 336 -11.24 25.68 -4.44
C GLY A 336 -12.42 26.49 -4.99
N VAL A 337 -13.20 27.16 -4.13
CA VAL A 337 -14.35 27.98 -4.55
C VAL A 337 -13.87 29.38 -4.92
N LYS A 338 -13.11 30.03 -4.04
CA LYS A 338 -12.54 31.36 -4.29
C LYS A 338 -11.22 31.32 -5.08
N GLY A 339 -10.60 30.15 -5.18
CA GLY A 339 -9.31 29.96 -5.83
C GLY A 339 -8.11 30.42 -5.00
N ASN A 340 -8.29 30.66 -3.69
CA ASN A 340 -7.22 31.13 -2.80
C ASN A 340 -6.41 29.98 -2.20
N VAL A 341 -5.13 30.24 -1.96
CA VAL A 341 -4.24 29.33 -1.24
C VAL A 341 -3.79 29.99 0.06
N PHE A 342 -4.15 29.39 1.19
CA PHE A 342 -3.73 29.89 2.49
C PHE A 342 -2.35 29.37 2.84
N VAL A 343 -1.53 30.25 3.37
CA VAL A 343 -0.14 29.98 3.73
C VAL A 343 0.17 30.42 5.16
N ALA A 344 1.17 29.79 5.76
CA ALA A 344 1.67 30.15 7.09
C ALA A 344 3.20 30.21 7.09
N PRO A 345 3.81 31.04 7.97
CA PRO A 345 5.25 31.13 8.10
C PRO A 345 5.79 29.90 8.84
N ARG A 346 7.02 29.49 8.54
CA ARG A 346 7.75 28.37 9.18
C ARG A 346 7.13 26.99 8.92
N LYS A 347 7.98 25.96 9.03
CA LYS A 347 7.61 24.57 8.68
C LYS A 347 6.80 23.89 9.78
N ASP A 348 6.96 24.34 11.01
CA ASP A 348 6.37 23.82 12.26
C ASP A 348 5.08 24.55 12.67
N HIS A 349 4.54 25.40 11.80
CA HIS A 349 3.31 26.16 12.10
C HIS A 349 2.14 25.21 12.45
N PRO A 350 1.37 25.48 13.53
CA PRO A 350 0.30 24.60 14.01
C PRO A 350 -0.81 24.34 12.97
N ALA A 351 -1.02 25.24 12.00
CA ALA A 351 -1.97 25.03 10.90
C ALA A 351 -1.62 23.87 9.96
N LEU A 352 -0.37 23.41 9.99
CA LEU A 352 0.09 22.23 9.23
C LEU A 352 -0.22 20.91 9.94
N TYR A 353 -0.57 20.94 11.22
CA TYR A 353 -0.76 19.74 12.05
C TYR A 353 -2.24 19.43 12.22
N ARG A 354 -2.59 18.17 11.97
CA ARG A 354 -3.95 17.63 12.11
C ARG A 354 -3.87 16.20 12.64
N ASP A 355 -4.72 15.83 13.57
CA ASP A 355 -4.80 14.49 14.15
C ASP A 355 -5.95 13.66 13.57
N LEU A 356 -7.00 14.30 13.06
CA LEU A 356 -8.19 13.63 12.54
C LEU A 356 -8.26 13.68 11.01
N LEU A 357 -8.60 12.55 10.38
CA LEU A 357 -8.94 12.48 8.96
C LEU A 357 -10.03 11.44 8.70
N ARG A 358 -10.73 11.58 7.57
CA ARG A 358 -11.68 10.58 7.05
C ARG A 358 -11.22 10.06 5.70
N THR A 359 -11.34 8.75 5.51
CA THR A 359 -11.06 8.13 4.21
C THR A 359 -12.34 7.86 3.42
N SER A 360 -12.20 7.54 2.14
CA SER A 360 -13.18 6.79 1.36
C SER A 360 -13.39 5.40 1.97
N ARG A 361 -14.31 4.60 1.39
CA ARG A 361 -14.38 3.17 1.70
C ARG A 361 -12.99 2.55 1.61
N VAL A 362 -12.61 1.82 2.66
CA VAL A 362 -11.30 1.18 2.74
C VAL A 362 -11.27 -0.04 1.84
N HIS A 363 -10.19 -0.18 1.09
CA HIS A 363 -9.83 -1.43 0.44
C HIS A 363 -9.01 -2.25 1.42
N TRP A 364 -9.56 -3.37 1.89
CA TRP A 364 -8.86 -4.32 2.75
C TRP A 364 -8.19 -5.38 1.88
N ILE A 365 -6.91 -5.66 2.14
CA ILE A 365 -6.16 -6.68 1.40
C ILE A 365 -6.82 -8.05 1.55
N THR A 366 -7.35 -8.34 2.74
CA THR A 366 -8.07 -9.57 3.06
C THR A 366 -9.54 -9.55 2.66
N GLU A 367 -9.97 -8.60 1.81
CA GLU A 367 -11.35 -8.34 1.33
C GLU A 367 -12.32 -7.84 2.41
N GLU A 368 -12.19 -8.33 3.63
CA GLU A 368 -13.00 -7.91 4.78
C GLU A 368 -12.16 -7.10 5.79
N PRO A 369 -12.79 -6.17 6.55
CA PRO A 369 -12.11 -5.46 7.63
C PRO A 369 -11.64 -6.41 8.73
N PRO A 370 -10.58 -6.05 9.50
CA PRO A 370 -10.13 -6.85 10.63
C PRO A 370 -11.27 -7.13 11.63
N ALA A 371 -11.36 -8.36 12.14
CA ALA A 371 -12.46 -8.78 13.01
C ALA A 371 -12.64 -7.90 14.25
N ALA A 372 -11.53 -7.44 14.86
CA ALA A 372 -11.56 -6.50 15.97
C ALA A 372 -12.23 -5.17 15.60
N LEU A 373 -11.90 -4.62 14.42
CA LEU A 373 -12.52 -3.40 13.92
C LEU A 373 -14.02 -3.57 13.64
N VAL A 374 -14.46 -4.74 13.17
CA VAL A 374 -15.88 -5.01 12.91
C VAL A 374 -16.68 -5.13 14.21
N ARG A 375 -16.14 -5.88 15.18
CA ARG A 375 -16.77 -6.18 16.47
C ARG A 375 -16.83 -4.94 17.35
N ASP A 376 -15.70 -4.27 17.53
CA ASP A 376 -15.57 -3.19 18.51
C ASP A 376 -15.84 -1.81 17.89
N LYS A 377 -16.04 -1.74 16.56
CA LYS A 377 -16.14 -0.52 15.72
C LYS A 377 -14.92 0.40 15.79
N MET A 378 -13.94 0.06 16.60
CA MET A 378 -12.68 0.77 16.75
C MET A 378 -11.52 -0.21 16.80
N MET A 379 -10.35 0.22 16.34
CA MET A 379 -9.13 -0.59 16.43
C MET A 379 -7.88 0.28 16.40
N GLU A 380 -6.95 0.01 17.31
CA GLU A 380 -5.61 0.59 17.28
C GLU A 380 -4.76 -0.06 16.19
N CYS A 381 -4.11 0.78 15.39
CA CYS A 381 -3.14 0.35 14.40
C CYS A 381 -2.13 1.48 14.15
N HIS A 382 -1.34 1.33 13.09
CA HIS A 382 -0.50 2.40 12.59
C HIS A 382 -0.97 2.81 11.20
N PHE A 383 -0.65 4.03 10.79
CA PHE A 383 -0.84 4.45 9.42
C PHE A 383 0.32 5.29 8.90
N ARG A 384 0.42 5.38 7.58
CA ARG A 384 1.20 6.41 6.88
C ARG A 384 0.46 6.84 5.64
N PHE A 385 0.67 8.09 5.23
CA PHE A 385 0.08 8.66 4.01
C PHE A 385 1.13 9.11 2.98
N ARG A 386 2.42 9.00 3.35
CA ARG A 386 3.57 9.17 2.47
C ARG A 386 4.47 7.95 2.63
N HIS A 387 4.96 7.41 1.53
CA HIS A 387 5.71 6.14 1.51
C HIS A 387 6.90 6.09 2.49
N GLN A 388 7.73 7.13 2.55
CA GLN A 388 8.92 7.19 3.41
C GLN A 388 8.67 7.77 4.79
N MET A 389 7.41 8.06 5.14
CA MET A 389 7.06 8.54 6.46
C MET A 389 7.08 7.37 7.45
N ALA A 390 7.53 7.65 8.68
CA ALA A 390 7.38 6.73 9.80
C ALA A 390 5.91 6.35 10.03
N LEU A 391 5.68 5.15 10.54
CA LEU A 391 4.36 4.70 10.94
C LEU A 391 3.88 5.52 12.15
N VAL A 392 2.70 6.11 12.02
CA VAL A 392 2.07 6.90 13.08
C VAL A 392 1.03 6.05 13.79
N PRO A 393 1.07 5.92 15.13
CA PRO A 393 0.04 5.23 15.89
C PRO A 393 -1.30 5.99 15.76
N CYS A 394 -2.38 5.24 15.52
CA CYS A 394 -3.72 5.79 15.34
C CYS A 394 -4.81 4.82 15.77
N VAL A 395 -6.00 5.36 16.02
CA VAL A 395 -7.23 4.61 16.20
C VAL A 395 -8.09 4.76 14.95
N LEU A 396 -8.54 3.63 14.40
CA LEU A 396 -9.54 3.60 13.34
C LEU A 396 -10.92 3.50 13.96
N THR A 397 -11.89 4.23 13.41
CA THR A 397 -13.32 4.07 13.73
C THR A 397 -14.10 3.76 12.45
N LEU A 398 -14.76 2.61 12.40
CA LEU A 398 -15.44 2.10 11.21
C LEU A 398 -16.89 2.59 11.11
N ASN A 399 -17.23 3.23 10.00
CA ASN A 399 -18.58 3.63 9.67
C ASN A 399 -19.32 2.53 8.89
N GLN A 400 -20.66 2.59 8.88
CA GLN A 400 -21.51 1.60 8.18
C GLN A 400 -21.30 1.56 6.66
N ASP A 401 -20.91 2.68 6.05
CA ASP A 401 -20.63 2.78 4.61
C ASP A 401 -19.25 2.16 4.22
N GLY A 402 -18.46 1.73 5.21
CA GLY A 402 -17.12 1.19 5.06
C GLY A 402 -16.02 2.26 5.01
N THR A 403 -16.35 3.54 5.20
CA THR A 403 -15.36 4.60 5.46
C THR A 403 -14.82 4.46 6.87
N VAL A 404 -13.62 5.01 7.10
CA VAL A 404 -13.06 5.10 8.46
C VAL A 404 -12.69 6.52 8.81
N TRP A 405 -12.92 6.87 10.07
CA TRP A 405 -12.20 7.95 10.72
C TRP A 405 -10.86 7.41 11.24
N VAL A 406 -9.82 8.22 11.13
CA VAL A 406 -8.49 7.92 11.62
C VAL A 406 -8.09 9.04 12.56
N THR A 407 -7.94 8.70 13.83
CA THR A 407 -7.47 9.61 14.88
C THR A 407 -6.03 9.25 15.20
N ALA A 408 -5.09 10.07 14.76
CA ALA A 408 -3.68 9.93 15.08
C ALA A 408 -3.46 10.27 16.56
N VAL A 409 -2.63 9.48 17.25
CA VAL A 409 -2.29 9.75 18.66
C VAL A 409 -1.49 11.05 18.78
N GLN A 410 -0.73 11.40 17.75
CA GLN A 410 -0.01 12.68 17.64
C GLN A 410 -0.41 13.37 16.34
N ALA A 411 -0.54 14.69 16.40
CA ALA A 411 -0.91 15.48 15.24
C ALA A 411 0.13 15.33 14.11
N VAL A 412 -0.36 15.10 12.90
CA VAL A 412 0.43 14.77 11.73
C VAL A 412 0.63 15.98 10.84
N HIS A 413 1.89 16.22 10.49
CA HIS A 413 2.30 17.31 9.61
C HIS A 413 1.83 17.09 8.16
N ALA A 414 1.18 18.11 7.59
CA ALA A 414 0.83 18.23 6.18
C ALA A 414 0.00 17.07 5.61
N LEU A 415 -1.02 16.61 6.36
CA LEU A 415 -2.03 15.71 5.83
C LEU A 415 -2.68 16.32 4.58
N ALA A 416 -2.79 15.55 3.50
CA ALA A 416 -3.29 16.02 2.22
C ALA A 416 -4.41 15.12 1.68
N THR A 417 -5.54 15.72 1.32
CA THR A 417 -6.64 15.03 0.63
C THR A 417 -6.20 14.53 -0.75
N GLY A 418 -6.72 13.39 -1.19
CA GLY A 418 -6.35 12.72 -2.44
C GLY A 418 -5.20 11.71 -2.27
N GLN A 419 -4.36 11.85 -1.25
CA GLN A 419 -3.42 10.82 -0.83
C GLN A 419 -4.17 9.64 -0.20
N PHE A 420 -3.47 8.54 0.05
CA PHE A 420 -4.05 7.36 0.70
C PHE A 420 -3.53 7.23 2.12
N ALA A 421 -4.41 6.98 3.08
CA ALA A 421 -4.02 6.49 4.40
C ALA A 421 -3.89 4.98 4.31
N VAL A 422 -2.67 4.47 4.50
CA VAL A 422 -2.35 3.04 4.46
C VAL A 422 -2.17 2.54 5.88
N PHE A 423 -2.88 1.45 6.23
CA PHE A 423 -2.98 0.94 7.59
C PHE A 423 -2.12 -0.29 7.81
N TYR A 424 -1.49 -0.37 8.99
CA TYR A 424 -0.55 -1.41 9.38
C TYR A 424 -0.82 -1.94 10.79
N LYS A 425 -0.68 -3.25 10.98
CA LYS A 425 -0.66 -3.88 12.31
C LYS A 425 0.51 -4.86 12.38
N GLY A 426 1.54 -4.52 13.16
CA GLY A 426 2.84 -5.18 13.04
C GLY A 426 3.39 -5.03 11.61
N ASP A 427 3.87 -6.14 11.04
CA ASP A 427 4.40 -6.19 9.67
C ASP A 427 3.31 -6.25 8.59
N GLU A 428 2.03 -6.37 8.96
CA GLU A 428 0.93 -6.56 8.01
C GLU A 428 0.40 -5.22 7.50
N CYS A 429 0.37 -5.06 6.17
CA CYS A 429 -0.37 -4.01 5.48
C CYS A 429 -1.83 -4.45 5.34
N LEU A 430 -2.71 -3.83 6.13
CA LEU A 430 -4.13 -4.18 6.16
C LEU A 430 -4.87 -3.71 4.91
N GLY A 431 -4.42 -2.61 4.31
CA GLY A 431 -5.08 -1.97 3.18
C GLY A 431 -5.01 -0.45 3.24
N SER A 432 -5.83 0.23 2.45
CA SER A 432 -5.85 1.69 2.45
C SER A 432 -7.17 2.31 2.01
N GLY A 433 -7.36 3.57 2.37
CA GLY A 433 -8.45 4.41 1.89
C GLY A 433 -7.93 5.76 1.42
N LYS A 434 -8.54 6.34 0.38
CA LYS A 434 -8.19 7.68 -0.08
C LYS A 434 -8.64 8.69 0.97
N ILE A 435 -7.77 9.62 1.37
CA ILE A 435 -8.08 10.69 2.32
C ILE A 435 -9.03 11.67 1.63
N VAL A 436 -10.27 11.76 2.11
CA VAL A 436 -11.33 12.60 1.51
C VAL A 436 -11.63 13.85 2.31
N ARG A 437 -11.42 13.80 3.63
CA ARG A 437 -11.69 14.92 4.53
C ARG A 437 -10.63 14.95 5.61
N LEU A 438 -10.29 16.15 6.05
CA LEU A 438 -9.39 16.40 7.16
C LEU A 438 -10.19 17.04 8.31
N GLY A 439 -9.79 16.78 9.54
CA GLY A 439 -10.27 17.50 10.71
C GLY A 439 -9.71 18.93 10.79
N PRO A 440 -10.12 19.69 11.83
CA PRO A 440 -9.57 21.01 12.09
C PRO A 440 -8.06 20.94 12.35
N SER A 441 -7.34 21.99 11.97
CA SER A 441 -5.91 22.10 12.29
C SER A 441 -5.70 22.42 13.76
N ALA A 442 -4.51 22.11 14.30
CA ALA A 442 -4.15 22.49 15.66
C ALA A 442 -4.28 24.01 15.86
N TYR A 443 -3.95 24.81 14.85
CA TYR A 443 -4.15 26.27 14.87
C TYR A 443 -5.63 26.67 14.97
N THR A 444 -6.51 26.02 14.22
CA THR A 444 -7.95 26.25 14.27
C THR A 444 -8.52 25.93 15.66
N LEU A 445 -8.08 24.81 16.24
CA LEU A 445 -8.50 24.38 17.58
C LEU A 445 -8.03 25.36 18.66
N GLN A 446 -6.76 25.78 18.62
CA GLN A 446 -6.20 26.76 19.57
C GLN A 446 -6.98 28.08 19.53
N ARG A 447 -7.30 28.60 18.34
CA ARG A 447 -8.09 29.85 18.22
C ARG A 447 -9.53 29.69 18.73
N GLY A 448 -10.13 28.52 18.57
CA GLY A 448 -11.45 28.22 19.12
C GLY A 448 -11.46 28.25 20.66
N GLN A 449 -10.42 27.69 21.28
CA GLN A 449 -10.25 27.70 22.73
C GLN A 449 -10.03 29.12 23.28
N HIS A 450 -9.21 29.94 22.62
CA HIS A 450 -9.00 31.33 23.02
C HIS A 450 -10.26 32.20 22.90
N ARG A 451 -11.17 31.90 21.96
CA ARG A 451 -12.46 32.60 21.85
C ARG A 451 -13.49 32.15 22.89
N GLY A 452 -13.44 30.88 23.31
CA GLY A 452 -14.33 30.35 24.36
C GLY A 452 -13.95 30.76 25.79
N GLY A 453 -12.67 31.07 26.04
CA GLY A 453 -12.17 31.47 27.36
C GLY A 453 -12.45 32.92 27.78
N VAL A 454 -13.00 33.76 26.90
CA VAL A 454 -13.32 35.18 27.20
C VAL A 454 -14.78 35.36 27.68
N ALA A 455 -15.55 34.27 27.79
CA ALA A 455 -16.96 34.33 28.17
C ALA A 455 -17.24 33.77 29.58
N ILE A 456 -16.50 34.20 30.61
CA ILE A 456 -16.93 34.14 32.02
C ILE A 456 -16.33 35.34 32.77
N GLU A 457 -16.87 36.54 32.53
CA GLU A 457 -16.84 37.59 33.55
C GLU A 457 -18.28 37.76 34.04
N ASN A 458 -18.54 37.31 35.27
CA ASN A 458 -19.80 37.50 35.97
C ASN A 458 -20.01 39.01 36.22
N PRO A 459 -21.18 39.59 35.90
CA PRO A 459 -21.52 40.93 36.35
C PRO A 459 -22.01 40.82 37.81
N SER A 460 -21.08 40.89 38.76
CA SER A 460 -21.41 41.08 40.17
C SER A 460 -21.02 42.49 40.61
N ALA A 461 -21.94 43.45 40.43
CA ALA A 461 -21.95 44.70 41.19
C ALA A 461 -23.33 45.37 41.11
N GLY A 462 -24.10 45.22 42.18
CA GLY A 462 -25.27 46.02 42.59
C GLY A 462 -25.65 45.54 43.99
N PRO A 463 -25.75 46.44 44.99
CA PRO A 463 -27.03 47.14 45.14
C PRO A 463 -26.94 48.63 45.55
N GLU A 464 -28.04 49.33 45.21
CA GLU A 464 -28.78 50.36 45.93
C GLU A 464 -28.07 51.58 46.56
N ASP A 465 -28.49 52.78 46.11
CA ASP A 465 -29.19 53.74 46.97
C ASP A 465 -29.83 54.86 46.11
N GLY A 466 -31.13 55.10 46.31
CA GLY A 466 -31.87 56.19 45.69
C GLY A 466 -32.47 57.12 46.76
N PRO A 467 -32.63 58.43 46.51
CA PRO A 467 -33.37 59.28 47.43
C PRO A 467 -34.73 59.72 46.86
N GLY A 468 -35.78 59.42 47.64
CA GLY A 468 -36.68 60.43 48.22
C GLY A 468 -37.53 61.30 47.30
N LEU A 469 -38.81 60.93 47.21
CA LEU A 469 -39.94 61.76 46.77
C LEU A 469 -40.03 63.13 47.47
N ARG A 470 -40.40 64.18 46.72
CA ARG A 470 -41.31 65.26 47.18
C ARG A 470 -42.26 65.68 46.04
N PRO A 471 -43.57 65.86 46.31
CA PRO A 471 -44.56 66.30 45.32
C PRO A 471 -44.95 67.78 45.48
N LEU A 472 -45.59 68.33 44.43
CA LEU A 472 -46.68 69.34 44.37
C LEU A 472 -46.47 70.40 43.25
N PRO A 473 -47.52 71.08 42.74
CA PRO A 473 -48.97 70.80 42.84
C PRO A 473 -49.61 70.28 41.54
#